data_AF-A0AA87B819-F1
#
_entry.id   AF-A0AA87B819-F1
#
_cell.length_a   1.000
_cell.length_b   1.000
_cell.length_c   1.000
_cell.angle_alpha   90.00
_cell.angle_beta   90.00
_cell.angle_gamma   90.00
#
_symmetry.space_group_name_H-M   'P 1'
#
loop_
_entity.id
_entity.type
_entity.pdbx_description
1 polymer ?
#
loop_
_entity_poly.entity_id
_entity_poly.type
_entity_poly.pdbx_seq_one_letter_code
_entity_poly.pdbx_strand_id
1 'polypeptide(L)'
;MTFVRLAALFALFFLATSVLSMKSTEAASCSGTCTVGLSKPCGSTSCICSPVLLLAGICSSGVESLEKTIDEHPNLCRSDDDCVQKGSGNYCAPYPYQHVHYGWCFDSNSRMLKNFLALPKAMAK
;
A
#
# COMPACT_ATOMS: atom_id res chain seq x y z
N MET A 1 46.95 -10.48 -23.58
CA MET A 1 46.74 -9.04 -23.27
C MET A 1 45.42 -8.46 -23.78
N THR A 2 44.47 -9.29 -24.25
CA THR A 2 43.13 -8.87 -24.71
C THR A 2 42.06 -9.01 -23.60
N PHE A 3 42.20 -10.02 -22.74
CA PHE A 3 41.31 -10.26 -21.59
C PHE A 3 41.33 -9.12 -20.56
N VAL A 4 42.52 -8.54 -20.30
CA VAL A 4 42.69 -7.42 -19.36
C VAL A 4 41.98 -6.16 -19.86
N ARG A 5 41.95 -5.95 -21.18
CA ARG A 5 41.23 -4.83 -21.81
C ARG A 5 39.71 -5.01 -21.71
N LEU A 6 39.20 -6.24 -21.90
CA LEU A 6 37.78 -6.53 -21.70
C LEU A 6 37.36 -6.29 -20.25
N ALA A 7 38.14 -6.81 -19.28
CA ALA A 7 37.85 -6.65 -17.87
C ALA A 7 37.81 -5.17 -17.43
N ALA A 8 38.72 -4.35 -17.95
CA ALA A 8 38.73 -2.91 -17.70
C ALA A 8 37.51 -2.19 -18.29
N LEU A 9 37.07 -2.58 -19.49
CA LEU A 9 35.87 -2.03 -20.12
C LEU A 9 34.59 -2.43 -19.37
N PHE A 10 34.50 -3.68 -18.91
CA PHE A 10 33.40 -4.13 -18.08
C PHE A 10 33.36 -3.40 -16.73
N ALA A 11 34.51 -3.20 -16.07
CA ALA A 11 34.58 -2.44 -14.81
C ALA A 11 34.13 -0.98 -14.98
N LEU A 12 34.52 -0.33 -16.08
CA LEU A 12 34.06 1.03 -16.43
C LEU A 12 32.56 1.07 -16.71
N PHE A 13 32.00 0.04 -17.35
CA PHE A 13 30.56 -0.04 -17.60
C PHE A 13 29.74 -0.18 -16.31
N PHE A 14 30.21 -0.99 -15.36
CA PHE A 14 29.59 -1.11 -14.02
C PHE A 14 29.72 0.15 -13.16
N LEU A 15 30.82 0.89 -13.30
CA LEU A 15 30.98 2.20 -12.65
C LEU A 15 30.08 3.27 -13.26
N ALA A 16 29.80 3.20 -14.57
CA ALA A 16 28.91 4.16 -15.24
C ALA A 16 27.43 3.94 -14.91
N THR A 17 27.00 2.69 -14.65
CA THR A 17 25.61 2.39 -14.27
C THR A 17 25.30 2.71 -12.81
N SER A 18 26.29 2.78 -11.92
CA SER A 18 26.08 3.16 -10.51
C SER A 18 25.85 4.66 -10.30
N VAL A 19 26.19 5.51 -11.28
CA VAL A 19 26.01 6.97 -11.21
C VAL A 19 24.62 7.45 -11.63
N LEU A 20 23.80 6.57 -12.22
CA LEU A 20 22.39 6.87 -12.57
C LEU A 20 21.42 6.59 -11.41
N SER A 21 21.89 6.70 -10.16
CA SER A 21 21.02 6.73 -9.00
C SER A 21 20.27 8.06 -9.00
N MET A 22 19.22 8.13 -9.83
CA MET A 22 18.32 9.25 -9.95
C MET A 22 17.78 9.59 -8.57
N LYS A 23 18.22 10.73 -8.06
CA LYS A 23 17.53 11.44 -6.98
C LYS A 23 16.16 11.85 -7.53
N SER A 24 15.15 11.02 -7.26
CA SER A 24 13.76 11.36 -7.50
C SER A 24 13.32 12.33 -6.42
N THR A 25 13.05 13.56 -6.84
CA THR A 25 12.20 14.51 -6.13
C THR A 25 10.74 14.16 -6.44
N GLU A 26 9.87 14.27 -5.42
CA GLU A 26 8.40 14.33 -5.54
C GLU A 26 7.68 13.04 -6.00
N ALA A 27 7.70 12.02 -5.13
CA ALA A 27 6.64 11.05 -4.82
C ALA A 27 7.35 9.94 -4.05
N ALA A 28 6.93 9.65 -2.81
CA ALA A 28 7.55 8.60 -2.00
C ALA A 28 7.28 7.21 -2.62
N SER A 29 8.01 6.88 -3.68
CA SER A 29 7.98 5.57 -4.31
C SER A 29 8.64 4.61 -3.34
N CYS A 30 7.83 3.89 -2.56
CA CYS A 30 8.28 2.84 -1.66
C CYS A 30 8.83 1.67 -2.47
N SER A 31 10.06 1.80 -2.96
CA SER A 31 10.79 0.79 -3.71
C SER A 31 12.22 0.74 -3.22
N GLY A 32 12.74 -0.45 -2.98
CA GLY A 32 14.10 -0.64 -2.47
C GLY A 32 14.20 -1.85 -1.57
N THR A 33 15.42 -2.16 -1.15
CA THR A 33 15.68 -3.16 -0.12
C THR A 33 15.67 -2.50 1.26
N CYS A 34 15.33 -3.28 2.27
CA CYS A 34 15.23 -2.80 3.64
C CYS A 34 15.78 -3.82 4.63
N THR A 35 16.29 -3.34 5.75
CA THR A 35 16.78 -4.21 6.83
C THR A 35 15.67 -4.43 7.85
N VAL A 36 15.37 -5.70 8.13
CA VAL A 36 14.33 -6.08 9.09
C VAL A 36 14.79 -5.71 10.50
N GLY A 37 13.98 -4.97 11.25
CA GLY A 37 14.27 -4.56 12.63
C GLY A 37 14.83 -3.14 12.80
N LEU A 38 15.00 -2.37 11.72
CA LEU A 38 15.40 -0.95 11.79
C LEU A 38 14.19 -0.04 12.03
N SER A 39 14.36 1.05 12.80
CA SER A 39 13.34 2.10 12.92
C SER A 39 13.26 2.90 11.61
N LYS A 40 12.16 2.74 10.86
CA LYS A 40 11.94 3.26 9.48
C LYS A 40 12.84 2.60 8.42
N PRO A 41 12.65 1.29 8.18
CA PRO A 41 13.53 0.50 7.32
C PRO A 41 13.47 0.91 5.84
N CYS A 42 12.48 1.72 5.46
CA CYS A 42 12.25 2.22 4.09
C CYS A 42 12.28 3.77 4.00
N GLY A 43 12.84 4.46 5.00
CA GLY A 43 12.98 5.92 4.99
C GLY A 43 11.69 6.73 5.17
N SER A 44 10.52 6.10 5.04
CA SER A 44 9.20 6.72 5.28
C SER A 44 8.34 5.85 6.20
N THR A 45 7.40 6.48 6.91
CA THR A 45 6.34 5.81 7.69
C THR A 45 5.22 5.24 6.81
N SER A 46 5.10 5.71 5.56
CA SER A 46 4.16 5.20 4.56
C SER A 46 4.69 4.00 3.77
N CYS A 47 5.84 3.45 4.16
CA CYS A 47 6.43 2.28 3.51
C CYS A 47 6.59 1.13 4.51
N ILE A 48 6.18 -0.07 4.12
CA ILE A 48 6.38 -1.30 4.90
C ILE A 48 7.58 -2.07 4.34
N CYS A 49 8.37 -2.66 5.22
CA CYS A 49 9.43 -3.59 4.86
C CYS A 49 8.91 -5.03 4.98
N SER A 50 8.71 -5.70 3.86
CA SER A 50 8.32 -7.11 3.83
C SER A 50 9.56 -8.01 3.85
N PRO A 51 9.75 -8.86 4.88
CA PRO A 51 10.94 -9.70 4.99
C PRO A 51 10.98 -10.74 3.86
N VAL A 52 12.11 -10.83 3.15
CA VAL A 52 12.38 -11.87 2.13
C VAL A 52 13.46 -12.84 2.64
N LEU A 53 14.39 -12.32 3.45
CA LEU A 53 15.46 -13.05 4.10
C LEU A 53 15.48 -12.70 5.59
N LEU A 54 16.25 -13.45 6.38
CA LEU A 54 16.37 -13.31 7.84
C LEU A 54 16.61 -11.86 8.33
N LEU A 55 17.36 -11.06 7.57
CA LEU A 55 17.69 -9.68 7.92
C LEU A 55 17.38 -8.67 6.81
N ALA A 56 16.84 -9.11 5.68
CA ALA A 56 16.60 -8.26 4.51
C ALA A 56 15.20 -8.46 3.96
N GLY A 57 14.61 -7.37 3.48
CA GLY A 57 13.27 -7.32 2.92
C GLY A 57 13.18 -6.37 1.74
N ILE A 58 11.97 -6.20 1.25
CA ILE A 58 11.63 -5.28 0.17
C ILE A 58 10.66 -4.24 0.71
N CYS A 59 10.92 -2.98 0.38
CA CYS A 59 10.02 -1.87 0.63
C CYS A 59 8.83 -1.91 -0.33
N SER A 60 7.64 -1.80 0.23
CA SER A 60 6.41 -1.56 -0.52
C SER A 60 5.63 -0.43 0.14
N SER A 61 4.68 0.16 -0.59
CA SER A 61 3.77 1.16 -0.03
C SER A 61 2.93 0.52 1.05
N GLY A 62 3.14 0.99 2.27
CA GLY A 62 2.36 0.61 3.44
C GLY A 62 1.27 1.63 3.66
N VAL A 63 0.05 1.17 3.84
CA VAL A 63 -1.17 1.97 4.10
C VAL A 63 -1.66 2.86 2.95
N GLU A 64 -0.80 3.54 2.19
CA GLU A 64 -1.23 4.37 1.05
C GLU A 64 -1.92 3.54 -0.05
N SER A 65 -1.48 2.28 -0.22
CA SER A 65 -2.15 1.31 -1.09
C SER A 65 -3.56 0.97 -0.63
N LEU A 66 -3.79 0.88 0.69
CA LEU A 66 -5.12 0.59 1.23
C LEU A 66 -6.04 1.81 1.12
N GLU A 67 -5.54 3.01 1.43
CA GLU A 67 -6.29 4.25 1.26
C GLU A 67 -6.69 4.45 -0.19
N LYS A 68 -5.74 4.30 -1.11
CA LYS A 68 -5.99 4.32 -2.55
C LYS A 68 -6.98 3.23 -2.97
N THR A 69 -6.89 2.04 -2.40
CA THR A 69 -7.86 0.95 -2.67
C THR A 69 -9.26 1.33 -2.17
N ILE A 70 -9.40 1.97 -1.01
CA ILE A 70 -10.70 2.42 -0.50
C ILE A 70 -11.29 3.49 -1.40
N ASP A 71 -10.46 4.45 -1.84
CA ASP A 71 -10.90 5.56 -2.70
C ASP A 71 -11.28 5.06 -4.10
N GLU A 72 -10.50 4.14 -4.68
CA GLU A 72 -10.73 3.57 -6.01
C GLU A 72 -11.82 2.49 -6.04
N HIS A 73 -12.07 1.78 -4.94
CA HIS A 73 -13.05 0.71 -4.93
C HIS A 73 -14.48 1.30 -4.96
N PRO A 74 -15.34 0.85 -5.89
CA PRO A 74 -16.63 1.48 -6.16
C PRO A 74 -17.60 1.43 -4.97
N ASN A 75 -17.46 0.43 -4.10
CA ASN A 75 -18.37 0.21 -2.95
C ASN A 75 -17.70 0.39 -1.58
N LEU A 76 -16.40 0.73 -1.50
CA LEU A 76 -15.79 1.05 -0.20
C LEU A 76 -15.96 2.54 0.09
N CYS A 77 -16.09 2.88 1.37
CA CYS A 77 -16.36 4.25 1.80
C CYS A 77 -15.73 4.55 3.15
N ARG A 78 -15.42 5.83 3.37
CA ARG A 78 -15.11 6.42 4.68
C ARG A 78 -16.29 7.23 5.21
N SER A 79 -17.13 7.73 4.31
CA SER A 79 -18.28 8.56 4.63
C SER A 79 -19.50 8.20 3.77
N ASP A 80 -20.69 8.65 4.18
CA ASP A 80 -21.91 8.53 3.36
C ASP A 80 -21.78 9.32 2.05
N ASP A 81 -21.10 10.47 2.08
CA ASP A 81 -20.85 11.31 0.91
C ASP A 81 -20.01 10.57 -0.15
N ASP A 82 -19.06 9.73 0.26
CA ASP A 82 -18.27 8.91 -0.66
C ASP A 82 -19.19 7.99 -1.48
N CYS A 83 -20.21 7.40 -0.84
CA CYS A 83 -21.15 6.53 -1.52
C CYS A 83 -22.01 7.29 -2.53
N VAL A 84 -22.44 8.51 -2.18
CA VAL A 84 -23.20 9.38 -3.08
C VAL A 84 -22.34 9.81 -4.27
N GLN A 85 -21.09 10.22 -4.03
CA GLN A 85 -20.16 10.63 -5.09
C GLN A 85 -19.81 9.47 -6.02
N LYS A 86 -19.67 8.26 -5.49
CA LYS A 86 -19.41 7.04 -6.27
C LYS A 86 -20.66 6.47 -6.96
N GLY A 87 -21.85 6.94 -6.60
CA GLY A 87 -23.11 6.43 -7.12
C GLY A 87 -23.41 4.98 -6.70
N SER A 88 -22.79 4.49 -5.63
CA SER A 88 -22.92 3.11 -5.13
C SER A 88 -23.89 2.98 -3.94
N GLY A 89 -24.54 4.07 -3.56
CA GLY A 89 -25.56 4.11 -2.51
C GLY A 89 -25.60 5.48 -1.85
N ASN A 90 -26.20 5.55 -0.68
CA ASN A 90 -26.28 6.78 0.12
C ASN A 90 -25.98 6.57 1.60
N TYR A 91 -25.49 5.39 1.97
CA TYR A 91 -25.12 5.06 3.35
C TYR A 91 -23.88 4.18 3.37
N CYS A 92 -22.90 4.56 4.19
CA CYS A 92 -21.67 3.83 4.43
C CYS A 92 -21.82 2.97 5.68
N ALA A 93 -22.03 1.67 5.50
CA ALA A 93 -22.16 0.74 6.62
C ALA A 93 -20.76 0.31 7.11
N PRO A 94 -20.38 0.62 8.37
CA PRO A 94 -19.07 0.25 8.87
C PRO A 94 -18.96 -1.26 9.06
N TYR A 95 -17.77 -1.83 8.79
CA TYR A 95 -17.50 -3.22 9.13
C TYR A 95 -17.56 -3.44 10.65
N PRO A 96 -17.96 -4.64 11.11
CA PRO A 96 -18.07 -4.96 12.54
C PRO A 96 -16.73 -5.02 13.30
N TYR A 97 -15.60 -4.86 12.61
CA TYR A 97 -14.25 -5.01 13.17
C TYR A 97 -13.67 -3.65 13.62
N GLN A 98 -13.22 -3.56 14.87
CA GLN A 98 -12.70 -2.29 15.45
C GLN A 98 -11.46 -1.72 14.76
N HIS A 99 -10.69 -2.54 14.05
CA HIS A 99 -9.48 -2.13 13.32
C HIS A 99 -9.76 -1.79 11.84
N VAL A 100 -11.03 -1.82 11.41
CA VAL A 100 -11.43 -1.49 10.04
C VAL A 100 -12.12 -0.13 10.07
N HIS A 101 -11.45 0.89 9.57
CA HIS A 101 -11.90 2.28 9.57
C HIS A 101 -12.59 2.71 8.26
N TYR A 102 -13.11 1.74 7.51
CA TYR A 102 -13.89 1.95 6.29
C TYR A 102 -15.13 1.06 6.31
N GLY A 103 -16.10 1.38 5.47
CA GLY A 103 -17.36 0.66 5.34
C GLY A 103 -17.64 0.19 3.93
N TRP A 104 -18.87 -0.27 3.75
CA TRP A 104 -19.43 -0.67 2.47
C TRP A 104 -20.67 0.15 2.14
N CYS A 105 -20.76 0.63 0.89
CA CYS A 105 -21.88 1.43 0.43
C CYS A 105 -23.14 0.58 0.21
N PHE A 106 -24.26 1.08 0.72
CA PHE A 106 -25.59 0.55 0.49
C PHE A 106 -26.57 1.68 0.19
N ASP A 107 -27.63 1.35 -0.53
CA ASP A 107 -28.86 2.14 -0.44
C ASP A 107 -29.44 1.97 0.97
N SER A 108 -29.70 3.10 1.63
CA SER A 108 -30.30 3.23 2.96
C SER A 108 -31.59 2.43 3.14
N ASN A 109 -32.35 2.22 2.06
CA ASN A 109 -33.61 1.46 2.07
C ASN A 109 -33.46 0.00 1.63
N SER A 110 -32.24 -0.47 1.35
CA SER A 110 -32.02 -1.82 0.83
C SER A 110 -32.24 -2.90 1.88
N ARG A 111 -32.77 -4.05 1.45
CA ARG A 111 -32.81 -5.26 2.29
C ARG A 111 -31.40 -5.76 2.62
N MET A 112 -30.44 -5.53 1.72
CA MET A 112 -29.04 -5.90 1.94
C MET A 112 -28.44 -5.17 3.14
N LEU A 113 -28.71 -3.86 3.29
CA LEU A 113 -28.26 -3.12 4.47
C LEU A 113 -28.80 -3.73 5.77
N LYS A 114 -30.09 -4.06 5.81
CA LYS A 114 -30.71 -4.69 6.99
C LYS A 114 -30.02 -6.00 7.36
N ASN A 115 -29.71 -6.83 6.36
CA ASN A 115 -29.00 -8.08 6.58
C ASN A 115 -27.55 -7.86 7.03
N PHE A 116 -26.86 -6.88 6.44
CA PHE A 116 -25.48 -6.54 6.78
C PHE A 116 -25.36 -6.05 8.22
N LEU A 117 -26.28 -5.17 8.66
CA LEU A 117 -26.32 -4.67 10.03
C LEU A 117 -26.73 -5.72 11.06
N ALA A 118 -27.40 -6.80 10.63
CA ALA A 118 -27.76 -7.93 11.48
C ALA A 118 -26.63 -8.95 11.66
N LEU A 119 -25.50 -8.80 10.94
CA LEU A 119 -24.35 -9.67 11.12
C LEU A 119 -23.80 -9.52 12.55
N PRO A 120 -23.45 -10.63 13.22
CA PRO A 120 -22.87 -10.56 14.55
C PRO A 120 -21.57 -9.74 14.48
N LYS A 121 -21.43 -8.76 15.38
CA LYS A 121 -20.16 -8.06 15.53
C LYS A 121 -19.13 -9.09 16.01
N ALA A 122 -18.26 -9.54 15.11
CA ALA A 122 -17.16 -10.41 15.48
C ALA A 122 -16.36 -9.68 16.56
N MET A 123 -16.42 -10.20 17.79
CA MET A 123 -15.74 -9.59 18.91
C MET A 123 -14.25 -9.57 18.60
N ALA A 124 -13.69 -8.36 18.49
CA ALA A 124 -12.27 -8.14 18.54
C ALA A 124 -11.73 -8.91 19.76
N LYS A 125 -10.89 -9.91 19.51
CA LYS A 125 -10.15 -10.60 20.55
C LYS A 125 -8.83 -9.88 20.78
#